data_AF-A0A084EGF0-F1
#
_entry.id   AF-A0A084EGF0-F1
#
_cell.length_a   1.000
_cell.length_b   1.000
_cell.length_c   1.000
_cell.angle_alpha   90.00
_cell.angle_beta   90.00
_cell.angle_gamma   90.00
#
_symmetry.space_group_name_H-M   'P 1'
#
loop_
_entity.id
_entity.type
_entity.pdbx_description
1 polymer ?
#
loop_
_entity_poly.entity_id
_entity_poly.type
_entity_poly.pdbx_seq_one_letter_code
_entity_poly.pdbx_strand_id
1 'polypeptide(L)'
;MKKLLSLMGVSLIASSATVVTVACGKRENELRVVFIPSQNQTEVEATIAPLGKLLTEELKKKAEKRGTKFDKRVKITTSQNYEIAGQSLANGNEDVAFLPVNTYSAYRGDKKSDGTYDKLGVLLTAGRLGVTPETTLSDFKSNNKFDNNKATAHINDEVSFKLIKNYKDEVLKTKPSDEKDGYSKKMYDSQNPTIYYRSYVFANIPILKNLKLEETNSTSQWKGKSYYDVIEELLKNNSVTDNVKKYKEVLKMLILNPKVKIGIGKSKTSSSGFLYPVLWLKEFVGLSESEILQMLTKKDTERRIVKALSFTESATTIGNKEAKLENSPYAITFGFSDIRFRDRQTDGKKENEVKEERKNEMSLFENSMVIGASQSIYNDGISYSKSKKSVLRDEKLLEDVRQSFVDLIDKNEEAKKIFKIYNHVTYVRPEKTIDEEISKSNENIDSIKKMVKNISW
;
A
#
# COMPACT_ATOMS: atom_id res chain seq x y z
N MET A 1 -24.42 -6.73 -74.95
CA MET A 1 -25.88 -6.48 -74.86
C MET A 1 -26.17 -6.00 -73.43
N LYS A 2 -26.25 -4.68 -73.21
CA LYS A 2 -27.47 -3.88 -72.94
C LYS A 2 -28.42 -4.49 -71.88
N LYS A 3 -28.44 -3.81 -70.72
CA LYS A 3 -29.47 -3.63 -69.66
C LYS A 3 -30.75 -4.48 -69.71
N LEU A 4 -31.18 -5.00 -68.55
CA LEU A 4 -32.55 -4.81 -68.03
C LEU A 4 -32.68 -5.20 -66.54
N LEU A 5 -33.39 -4.34 -65.81
CA LEU A 5 -33.85 -4.47 -64.41
C LEU A 5 -35.12 -5.31 -64.32
N SER A 6 -35.34 -6.03 -63.20
CA SER A 6 -36.63 -6.15 -62.48
C SER A 6 -36.43 -7.08 -61.26
N LEU A 7 -36.38 -6.60 -60.00
CA LEU A 7 -37.48 -6.27 -59.07
C LEU A 7 -38.25 -7.48 -58.50
N MET A 8 -38.33 -7.46 -57.15
CA MET A 8 -39.31 -8.06 -56.23
C MET A 8 -39.06 -9.46 -55.68
N GLY A 9 -38.78 -9.48 -54.36
CA GLY A 9 -38.76 -10.65 -53.49
C GLY A 9 -38.43 -10.25 -52.05
N VAL A 10 -39.14 -9.26 -51.50
CA VAL A 10 -39.00 -8.85 -50.09
C VAL A 10 -39.69 -9.91 -49.21
N SER A 11 -38.89 -10.70 -48.49
CA SER A 11 -39.36 -11.42 -47.30
C SER A 11 -39.08 -10.56 -46.07
N LEU A 12 -40.15 -10.01 -45.50
CA LEU A 12 -40.12 -9.36 -44.20
C LEU A 12 -39.83 -10.41 -43.12
N ILE A 13 -38.67 -10.31 -42.48
CA ILE A 13 -38.51 -10.76 -41.10
C ILE A 13 -38.30 -9.50 -40.26
N ALA A 14 -39.39 -9.04 -39.64
CA ALA A 14 -39.36 -8.01 -38.63
C ALA A 14 -38.60 -8.53 -37.40
N SER A 15 -37.29 -8.35 -37.39
CA SER A 15 -36.55 -8.27 -36.13
C SER A 15 -36.55 -6.80 -35.73
N SER A 16 -37.24 -6.49 -34.63
CA SER A 16 -37.19 -5.21 -33.97
C SER A 16 -35.75 -4.93 -33.53
N ALA A 17 -35.00 -4.24 -34.38
CA ALA A 17 -33.74 -3.63 -33.98
C ALA A 17 -34.08 -2.56 -32.95
N THR A 18 -33.97 -2.90 -31.65
CA THR A 18 -33.83 -1.90 -30.60
C THR A 18 -32.59 -1.09 -30.94
N VAL A 19 -32.81 0.06 -31.57
CA VAL A 19 -31.79 1.08 -31.78
C VAL A 19 -31.36 1.54 -30.40
N VAL A 20 -30.25 1.00 -29.90
CA VAL A 20 -29.53 1.60 -28.78
C VAL A 20 -28.92 2.87 -29.35
N THR A 21 -29.63 3.99 -29.22
CA THR A 21 -29.08 5.31 -29.49
C THR A 21 -27.88 5.51 -28.57
N VAL A 22 -26.68 5.27 -29.10
CA VAL A 22 -25.44 5.63 -28.41
C VAL A 22 -25.40 7.16 -28.43
N ALA A 23 -25.92 7.77 -27.37
CA ALA A 23 -25.87 9.22 -27.20
C ALA A 23 -24.39 9.67 -27.32
N CYS A 24 -24.10 10.55 -28.28
CA CYS A 24 -22.87 11.35 -28.24
C CYS A 24 -22.87 12.08 -26.88
N GLY A 25 -21.92 11.72 -26.02
CA GLY A 25 -22.11 11.80 -24.57
C GLY A 25 -21.98 13.21 -24.00
N LYS A 26 -23.11 13.84 -23.65
CA LYS A 26 -23.13 14.89 -22.62
C LYS A 26 -22.59 14.29 -21.31
N ARG A 27 -21.87 15.09 -20.50
CA ARG A 27 -21.24 14.66 -19.24
C ARG A 27 -22.19 13.92 -18.29
N GLU A 28 -23.46 14.32 -18.26
CA GLU A 28 -24.54 13.74 -17.43
C GLU A 28 -24.95 12.31 -17.82
N ASN A 29 -24.60 11.87 -19.04
CA ASN A 29 -24.89 10.54 -19.57
C ASN A 29 -23.72 9.56 -19.40
N GLU A 30 -22.62 10.00 -18.77
CA GLU A 30 -21.44 9.18 -18.56
C GLU A 30 -21.19 8.95 -17.07
N LEU A 31 -20.94 7.70 -16.68
CA LEU A 31 -20.29 7.35 -15.42
C LEU A 31 -18.80 7.19 -15.71
N ARG A 32 -17.98 8.09 -15.19
CA ARG A 32 -16.54 8.11 -15.48
C ARG A 32 -15.71 7.61 -14.30
N VAL A 33 -14.88 6.62 -14.57
CA VAL A 33 -13.98 5.99 -13.61
C VAL A 33 -12.54 6.22 -14.07
N VAL A 34 -11.70 6.77 -13.20
CA VAL A 34 -10.29 7.02 -13.49
C VAL A 34 -9.37 6.13 -12.64
N PHE A 35 -8.41 5.50 -13.33
CA PHE A 35 -7.30 4.75 -12.77
C PHE A 35 -6.02 5.58 -12.83
N ILE A 36 -5.08 5.31 -11.94
CA ILE A 36 -3.74 5.92 -11.99
C ILE A 36 -2.74 4.80 -12.23
N PRO A 37 -2.03 4.78 -13.37
CA PRO A 37 -1.06 3.73 -13.66
C PRO A 37 0.06 3.81 -12.63
N SER A 38 0.19 2.76 -11.82
CA SER A 38 1.31 2.56 -10.88
C SER A 38 2.49 1.85 -11.56
N GLN A 39 2.34 1.51 -12.85
CA GLN A 39 3.24 0.75 -13.71
C GLN A 39 3.22 1.34 -15.13
N ASN A 40 3.69 0.59 -16.12
CA ASN A 40 3.59 0.96 -17.52
C ASN A 40 2.12 1.26 -17.90
N GLN A 41 1.88 2.48 -18.40
CA GLN A 41 0.51 2.96 -18.70
C GLN A 41 -0.21 2.07 -19.72
N THR A 42 0.45 1.63 -20.78
CA THR A 42 -0.14 0.80 -21.84
C THR A 42 -0.61 -0.55 -21.29
N GLU A 43 0.18 -1.17 -20.41
CA GLU A 43 -0.18 -2.43 -19.77
C GLU A 43 -1.37 -2.27 -18.83
N VAL A 44 -1.40 -1.17 -18.07
CA VAL A 44 -2.53 -0.84 -17.20
C VAL A 44 -3.79 -0.63 -18.03
N GLU A 45 -3.73 0.14 -19.11
CA GLU A 45 -4.87 0.39 -20.01
C GLU A 45 -5.44 -0.90 -20.62
N ALA A 46 -4.56 -1.79 -21.10
CA ALA A 46 -4.97 -3.08 -21.62
C ALA A 46 -5.64 -3.95 -20.54
N THR A 47 -5.08 -3.95 -19.32
CA THR A 47 -5.60 -4.73 -18.21
C THR A 47 -6.98 -4.24 -17.76
N ILE A 48 -7.20 -2.92 -17.65
CA ILE A 48 -8.46 -2.36 -17.15
C ILE A 48 -9.56 -2.27 -18.22
N ALA A 49 -9.25 -2.46 -19.50
CA ALA A 49 -10.21 -2.30 -20.60
C ALA A 49 -11.54 -3.07 -20.41
N PRO A 50 -11.55 -4.32 -19.91
CA PRO A 50 -12.80 -5.05 -19.70
C PRO A 50 -13.71 -4.46 -18.61
N LEU A 51 -13.15 -3.68 -17.67
CA LEU A 51 -13.88 -3.18 -16.50
C LEU A 51 -15.12 -2.36 -16.87
N GLY A 52 -15.07 -1.59 -17.97
CA GLY A 52 -16.20 -0.77 -18.40
C GLY A 52 -17.44 -1.62 -18.72
N LYS A 53 -17.23 -2.77 -19.38
CA LYS A 53 -18.30 -3.73 -19.68
C LYS A 53 -18.80 -4.39 -18.40
N LEU A 54 -17.89 -4.93 -17.59
CA LEU A 54 -18.21 -5.63 -16.34
C LEU A 54 -19.02 -4.73 -15.39
N LEU A 55 -18.59 -3.48 -15.20
CA LEU A 55 -19.30 -2.52 -14.36
C LEU A 55 -20.67 -2.15 -14.94
N THR A 56 -20.77 -1.98 -16.27
CA THR A 56 -22.06 -1.73 -16.93
C THR A 56 -23.05 -2.86 -16.70
N GLU A 57 -22.61 -4.12 -16.81
CA GLU A 57 -23.45 -5.30 -16.60
C GLU A 57 -23.94 -5.40 -15.16
N GLU A 58 -23.06 -5.20 -14.17
CA GLU A 58 -23.45 -5.19 -12.76
C GLU A 58 -24.44 -4.06 -12.43
N LEU A 59 -24.21 -2.85 -12.96
CA LEU A 59 -25.11 -1.72 -12.75
C LEU A 59 -26.49 -1.95 -13.40
N LYS A 60 -26.55 -2.57 -14.58
CA LYS A 60 -27.82 -2.95 -15.21
C LYS A 60 -28.59 -3.96 -14.37
N LYS A 61 -27.94 -5.03 -13.91
CA LYS A 61 -28.56 -6.05 -13.04
C LYS A 61 -29.16 -5.42 -11.78
N LYS A 62 -28.45 -4.47 -11.15
CA LYS A 62 -28.94 -3.77 -9.95
C LYS A 62 -30.11 -2.85 -10.28
N ALA A 63 -30.02 -2.07 -11.36
CA ALA A 63 -31.09 -1.21 -11.82
C ALA A 63 -32.38 -1.99 -12.13
N GLU A 64 -32.27 -3.13 -12.81
CA GLU A 64 -33.38 -4.01 -13.13
C GLU A 64 -34.04 -4.59 -11.87
N LYS A 65 -33.25 -5.05 -10.90
CA LYS A 65 -33.75 -5.53 -9.60
C LYS A 65 -34.57 -4.49 -8.83
N ARG A 66 -34.29 -3.20 -9.01
CA ARG A 66 -35.05 -2.09 -8.41
C ARG A 66 -36.15 -1.51 -9.32
N GLY A 67 -36.46 -2.18 -10.43
CA GLY A 67 -37.52 -1.74 -11.36
C GLY A 67 -37.17 -0.51 -12.19
N THR A 68 -35.88 -0.29 -12.46
CA THR A 68 -35.38 0.87 -13.23
C THR A 68 -34.40 0.42 -14.33
N LYS A 69 -33.93 1.36 -15.14
CA LYS A 69 -32.93 1.10 -16.18
C LYS A 69 -31.64 1.88 -15.90
N PHE A 70 -30.51 1.23 -16.13
CA PHE A 70 -29.21 1.91 -16.22
C PHE A 70 -28.92 2.24 -17.70
N ASP A 71 -28.87 3.52 -18.03
CA ASP A 71 -28.76 4.06 -19.39
C ASP A 71 -27.48 4.89 -19.64
N LYS A 72 -26.60 4.97 -18.64
CA LYS A 72 -25.35 5.73 -18.74
C LYS A 72 -24.25 4.92 -19.41
N ARG A 73 -23.36 5.60 -20.13
CA ARG A 73 -22.12 5.03 -20.66
C ARG A 73 -21.08 4.96 -19.54
N VAL A 74 -20.57 3.78 -19.23
CA VAL A 74 -19.41 3.64 -18.34
C VAL A 74 -18.13 3.91 -19.14
N LYS A 75 -17.36 4.91 -18.71
CA LYS A 75 -16.09 5.29 -19.33
C LYS A 75 -14.96 5.06 -18.34
N ILE A 76 -14.04 4.15 -18.69
CA ILE A 76 -12.81 3.91 -17.92
C ILE A 76 -11.67 4.71 -18.57
N THR A 77 -10.90 5.43 -17.77
CA THR A 77 -9.76 6.23 -18.21
C THR A 77 -8.56 6.08 -17.28
N THR A 78 -7.40 6.53 -17.73
CA THR A 78 -6.17 6.66 -16.94
C THR A 78 -5.81 8.13 -16.74
N SER A 79 -5.25 8.47 -15.59
CA SER A 79 -4.65 9.78 -15.31
C SER A 79 -3.13 9.68 -15.30
N GLN A 80 -2.42 10.75 -15.65
CA GLN A 80 -0.95 10.77 -15.65
C GLN A 80 -0.35 10.67 -14.25
N ASN A 81 -1.04 11.19 -13.23
CA ASN A 81 -0.61 11.13 -11.84
C ASN A 81 -1.80 11.27 -10.88
N TYR A 82 -1.52 11.14 -9.58
CA TYR A 82 -2.50 11.19 -8.52
C TYR A 82 -3.09 12.60 -8.34
N GLU A 83 -2.29 13.65 -8.50
CA GLU A 83 -2.69 15.03 -8.33
C GLU A 83 -3.75 15.45 -9.36
N ILE A 84 -3.50 15.13 -10.64
CA ILE A 84 -4.45 15.38 -11.74
C ILE A 84 -5.74 14.59 -11.51
N ALA A 85 -5.63 13.33 -11.09
CA ALA A 85 -6.81 12.50 -10.81
C ALA A 85 -7.65 13.07 -9.65
N GLY A 86 -7.00 13.44 -8.55
CA GLY A 86 -7.65 14.04 -7.38
C GLY A 86 -8.35 15.35 -7.72
N GLN A 87 -7.67 16.24 -8.46
CA GLN A 87 -8.25 17.50 -8.90
C GLN A 87 -9.42 17.31 -9.89
N SER A 88 -9.30 16.36 -10.83
CA SER A 88 -10.35 16.03 -11.80
C SER A 88 -11.59 15.48 -11.10
N LEU A 89 -11.42 14.59 -10.12
CA LEU A 89 -12.49 14.04 -9.29
C LEU A 89 -13.17 15.14 -8.46
N ALA A 90 -12.39 16.01 -7.79
CA ALA A 90 -12.94 17.10 -6.97
C ALA A 90 -13.76 18.10 -7.78
N ASN A 91 -13.39 18.32 -9.05
CA ASN A 91 -14.13 19.17 -9.98
C ASN A 91 -15.38 18.49 -10.57
N GLY A 92 -15.54 17.18 -10.40
CA GLY A 92 -16.61 16.38 -11.00
C GLY A 92 -16.41 16.08 -12.48
N ASN A 93 -15.19 16.21 -12.99
CA ASN A 93 -14.83 15.78 -14.34
C ASN A 93 -14.80 14.25 -14.43
N GLU A 94 -14.44 13.59 -13.33
CA GLU A 94 -14.60 12.15 -13.07
C GLU A 94 -15.64 11.93 -11.98
N ASP A 95 -16.24 10.74 -11.93
CA ASP A 95 -17.19 10.35 -10.88
C ASP A 95 -16.53 9.49 -9.80
N VAL A 96 -15.62 8.60 -10.21
CA VAL A 96 -14.92 7.64 -9.35
C VAL A 96 -13.43 7.67 -9.65
N ALA A 97 -12.59 7.62 -8.62
CA ALA A 97 -11.14 7.44 -8.79
C ALA A 97 -10.56 6.46 -7.75
N PHE A 98 -9.55 5.71 -8.17
CA PHE A 98 -8.74 4.86 -7.27
C PHE A 98 -7.59 5.70 -6.69
N LEU A 99 -7.77 6.25 -5.48
CA LEU A 99 -6.85 7.22 -4.91
C LEU A 99 -6.15 6.69 -3.65
N PRO A 100 -4.85 6.99 -3.48
CA PRO A 100 -4.22 6.93 -2.18
C PRO A 100 -4.90 7.87 -1.20
N VAL A 101 -4.89 7.49 0.08
CA VAL A 101 -5.53 8.27 1.16
C VAL A 101 -4.99 9.69 1.26
N ASN A 102 -3.69 9.90 1.03
CA ASN A 102 -3.10 11.24 1.05
C ASN A 102 -3.66 12.12 -0.07
N THR A 103 -3.86 11.56 -1.26
CA THR A 103 -4.44 12.27 -2.40
C THR A 103 -5.90 12.59 -2.13
N TYR A 104 -6.68 11.63 -1.63
CA TYR A 104 -8.04 11.91 -1.17
C TYR A 104 -8.07 13.07 -0.16
N SER A 105 -7.21 13.02 0.87
CA SER A 105 -7.15 14.05 1.91
C SER A 105 -6.78 15.43 1.37
N ALA A 106 -5.94 15.51 0.33
CA ALA A 106 -5.54 16.79 -0.28
C ALA A 106 -6.66 17.43 -1.11
N TYR A 107 -7.56 16.63 -1.68
CA TYR A 107 -8.60 17.10 -2.62
C TYR A 107 -10.04 16.98 -2.11
N ARG A 108 -10.26 16.43 -0.91
CA ARG A 108 -11.60 16.19 -0.35
C ARG A 108 -12.43 17.44 -0.08
N GLY A 109 -11.79 18.61 0.00
CA GLY A 109 -12.44 19.91 0.17
C GLY A 109 -12.50 20.34 1.64
N ASP A 110 -13.54 21.10 1.97
CA ASP A 110 -13.73 21.67 3.30
C ASP A 110 -14.58 20.75 4.18
N LYS A 111 -14.24 20.69 5.47
CA LYS A 111 -14.96 19.88 6.45
C LYS A 111 -16.36 20.47 6.69
N LYS A 112 -17.37 19.62 6.66
CA LYS A 112 -18.77 19.94 6.97
C LYS A 112 -19.09 19.67 8.44
N SER A 113 -20.25 20.17 8.87
CA SER A 113 -20.78 19.97 10.23
C SER A 113 -21.02 18.51 10.60
N ASP A 114 -21.24 17.63 9.61
CA ASP A 114 -21.45 16.19 9.80
C ASP A 114 -20.14 15.38 9.86
N GLY A 115 -18.99 16.06 9.87
CA GLY A 115 -17.67 15.43 9.90
C GLY A 115 -17.14 15.00 8.52
N THR A 116 -17.97 15.02 7.48
CA THR A 116 -17.57 14.69 6.11
C THR A 116 -17.00 15.90 5.37
N TYR A 117 -16.58 15.73 4.12
CA TYR A 117 -16.04 16.81 3.28
C TYR A 117 -16.90 17.10 2.04
N ASP A 118 -16.78 18.28 1.45
CA ASP A 118 -17.71 18.78 0.43
C ASP A 118 -17.40 18.43 -1.02
N LYS A 119 -16.15 18.12 -1.37
CA LYS A 119 -15.77 17.78 -2.76
C LYS A 119 -15.70 16.30 -3.02
N LEU A 120 -15.14 15.51 -2.08
CA LEU A 120 -14.98 14.07 -2.24
C LEU A 120 -15.59 13.29 -1.07
N GLY A 121 -15.85 12.01 -1.30
CA GLY A 121 -16.08 11.04 -0.24
C GLY A 121 -15.36 9.72 -0.52
N VAL A 122 -15.09 8.96 0.53
CA VAL A 122 -14.59 7.58 0.42
C VAL A 122 -15.75 6.67 0.05
N LEU A 123 -15.66 5.99 -1.10
CA LEU A 123 -16.65 5.01 -1.55
C LEU A 123 -16.41 3.66 -0.88
N LEU A 124 -15.17 3.18 -0.96
CA LEU A 124 -14.68 1.88 -0.49
C LEU A 124 -13.20 1.99 -0.07
N THR A 125 -12.81 1.23 0.95
CA THR A 125 -11.40 1.04 1.33
C THR A 125 -10.91 -0.29 0.74
N ALA A 126 -9.71 -0.31 0.15
CA ALA A 126 -9.17 -1.56 -0.39
C ALA A 126 -8.60 -2.46 0.71
N GLY A 127 -8.96 -3.73 0.66
CA GLY A 127 -8.31 -4.79 1.41
C GLY A 127 -7.17 -5.41 0.60
N ARG A 128 -6.05 -5.66 1.27
CA ARG A 128 -4.92 -6.46 0.75
C ARG A 128 -4.80 -7.72 1.60
N LEU A 129 -4.03 -8.72 1.13
CA LEU A 129 -3.73 -9.88 1.96
C LEU A 129 -3.08 -9.41 3.26
N GLY A 130 -3.56 -9.94 4.39
CA GLY A 130 -2.89 -9.73 5.67
C GLY A 130 -1.54 -10.41 5.69
N VAL A 131 -0.73 -10.11 6.70
CA VAL A 131 0.52 -10.83 6.96
C VAL A 131 0.48 -11.38 8.38
N THR A 132 0.88 -12.63 8.55
CA THR A 132 0.79 -13.34 9.83
C THR A 132 1.47 -12.61 10.99
N PRO A 133 2.63 -11.92 10.82
CA PRO A 133 3.19 -11.08 11.88
C PRO A 133 2.23 -10.05 12.49
N GLU A 134 1.25 -9.57 11.73
CA GLU A 134 0.24 -8.64 12.22
C GLU A 134 -1.04 -9.37 12.62
N THR A 135 -1.54 -10.27 11.76
CA THR A 135 -2.84 -10.91 12.00
C THR A 135 -2.82 -11.87 13.18
N THR A 136 -1.66 -12.37 13.58
CA THR A 136 -1.50 -13.25 14.75
C THR A 136 -1.17 -12.50 16.04
N LEU A 137 -0.81 -11.21 15.99
CA LEU A 137 -0.44 -10.43 17.17
C LEU A 137 -1.64 -10.27 18.12
N SER A 138 -1.45 -10.58 19.41
CA SER A 138 -2.49 -10.51 20.44
C SER A 138 -3.15 -9.13 20.55
N ASP A 139 -2.34 -8.08 20.46
CA ASP A 139 -2.78 -6.69 20.63
C ASP A 139 -3.71 -6.25 19.48
N PHE A 140 -3.67 -6.95 18.34
CA PHE A 140 -4.51 -6.69 17.16
C PHE A 140 -5.71 -7.63 17.07
N LYS A 141 -6.05 -8.34 18.16
CA LYS A 141 -7.18 -9.26 18.21
C LYS A 141 -8.32 -8.77 19.09
N SER A 142 -9.54 -9.09 18.68
CA SER A 142 -10.77 -8.98 19.46
C SER A 142 -11.46 -10.35 19.48
N ASN A 143 -11.76 -10.88 20.66
CA ASN A 143 -12.32 -12.24 20.82
C ASN A 143 -11.53 -13.31 20.05
N ASN A 144 -10.19 -13.27 20.16
CA ASN A 144 -9.24 -14.16 19.46
C ASN A 144 -9.25 -14.10 17.93
N LYS A 145 -9.97 -13.15 17.32
CA LYS A 145 -9.99 -12.91 15.87
C LYS A 145 -9.24 -11.62 15.55
N PHE A 146 -8.59 -11.57 14.40
CA PHE A 146 -7.94 -10.36 13.92
C PHE A 146 -8.95 -9.21 13.81
N ASP A 147 -8.55 -8.02 14.27
CA ASP A 147 -9.37 -6.83 14.31
C ASP A 147 -8.62 -5.68 13.62
N ASN A 148 -9.08 -5.33 12.41
CA ASN A 148 -8.52 -4.23 11.64
C ASN A 148 -8.52 -2.91 12.42
N ASN A 149 -9.55 -2.62 13.24
CA ASN A 149 -9.64 -1.35 13.97
C ASN A 149 -8.57 -1.25 15.07
N LYS A 150 -8.25 -2.36 15.73
CA LYS A 150 -7.14 -2.41 16.68
C LYS A 150 -5.79 -2.27 15.98
N ALA A 151 -5.66 -2.92 14.82
CA ALA A 151 -4.43 -2.91 14.05
C ALA A 151 -4.16 -1.55 13.36
N THR A 152 -5.21 -0.77 13.05
CA THR A 152 -5.07 0.59 12.51
C THR A 152 -4.88 1.64 13.59
N ALA A 153 -5.31 1.38 14.84
CA ALA A 153 -5.10 2.30 15.94
C ALA A 153 -3.61 2.65 16.14
N HIS A 154 -3.37 3.82 16.74
CA HIS A 154 -2.02 4.22 17.11
C HIS A 154 -1.43 3.22 18.10
N ILE A 155 -0.28 2.63 17.74
CA ILE A 155 0.42 1.66 18.57
C ILE A 155 1.50 2.37 19.39
N ASN A 156 1.61 2.04 20.67
CA ASN A 156 2.67 2.55 21.52
C ASN A 156 3.98 1.76 21.30
N ASP A 157 5.04 2.14 22.01
CA ASP A 157 6.36 1.51 21.89
C ASP A 157 6.34 0.02 22.27
N GLU A 158 5.51 -0.35 23.26
CA GLU A 158 5.37 -1.73 23.71
C GLU A 158 4.75 -2.61 22.63
N VAL A 159 3.64 -2.18 22.04
CA VAL A 159 2.98 -2.89 20.93
C VAL A 159 3.89 -2.94 19.70
N SER A 160 4.62 -1.87 19.42
CA SER A 160 5.63 -1.85 18.34
C SER A 160 6.71 -2.89 18.57
N PHE A 161 7.26 -3.00 19.78
CA PHE A 161 8.25 -4.02 20.13
C PHE A 161 7.69 -5.44 20.04
N LYS A 162 6.48 -5.67 20.56
CA LYS A 162 5.78 -6.96 20.45
C LYS A 162 5.53 -7.35 18.99
N LEU A 163 5.22 -6.39 18.12
CA LEU A 163 5.06 -6.64 16.69
C LEU A 163 6.38 -7.15 16.07
N ILE A 164 7.52 -6.55 16.40
CA ILE A 164 8.82 -7.02 15.87
C ILE A 164 9.17 -8.41 16.40
N LYS A 165 8.89 -8.68 17.68
CA LYS A 165 9.05 -10.02 18.27
C LYS A 165 8.17 -11.05 17.57
N ASN A 166 6.86 -10.77 17.43
CA ASN A 166 5.92 -11.66 16.74
C ASN A 166 6.31 -11.89 15.28
N TYR A 167 6.80 -10.84 14.61
CA TYR A 167 7.32 -10.94 13.25
C TYR A 167 8.44 -11.97 13.15
N LYS A 168 9.45 -11.86 14.02
CA LYS A 168 10.56 -12.80 14.07
C LYS A 168 10.09 -14.24 14.33
N ASP A 169 9.18 -14.42 15.29
CA ASP A 169 8.65 -15.73 15.64
C ASP A 169 7.89 -16.36 14.46
N GLU A 170 7.09 -15.57 13.73
CA GLU A 170 6.41 -16.03 12.52
C GLU A 170 7.39 -16.35 11.39
N VAL A 171 8.46 -15.57 11.18
CA VAL A 171 9.53 -15.92 10.21
C VAL A 171 10.16 -17.27 10.55
N LEU A 172 10.49 -17.53 11.81
CA LEU A 172 11.08 -18.80 12.24
C LEU A 172 10.12 -19.98 12.03
N LYS A 173 8.84 -19.79 12.36
CA LYS A 173 7.77 -20.78 12.19
C LYS A 173 7.45 -21.08 10.73
N THR A 174 7.55 -20.08 9.86
CA THR A 174 7.16 -20.17 8.45
C THR A 174 8.32 -20.51 7.52
N LYS A 175 9.53 -20.77 8.05
CA LYS A 175 10.70 -21.15 7.25
C LYS A 175 10.34 -22.24 6.22
N PRO A 176 10.50 -21.99 4.90
CA PRO A 176 10.23 -22.99 3.88
C PRO A 176 11.14 -24.21 4.02
N SER A 177 10.58 -25.40 3.79
CA SER A 177 11.31 -26.69 3.79
C SER A 177 11.57 -27.23 2.38
N ASP A 178 11.00 -26.59 1.36
CA ASP A 178 11.10 -26.96 -0.06
C ASP A 178 11.47 -25.71 -0.87
N GLU A 179 12.40 -25.86 -1.80
CA GLU A 179 12.89 -24.81 -2.72
C GLU A 179 11.81 -24.29 -3.67
N LYS A 180 10.68 -25.01 -3.80
CA LYS A 180 9.49 -24.53 -4.53
C LYS A 180 8.64 -23.55 -3.74
N ASP A 181 8.94 -23.33 -2.46
CA ASP A 181 8.14 -22.53 -1.55
C ASP A 181 8.87 -21.27 -1.07
N GLY A 182 8.15 -20.16 -0.95
CA GLY A 182 8.66 -18.90 -0.42
C GLY A 182 8.11 -18.63 0.97
N TYR A 183 8.74 -17.72 1.71
CA TYR A 183 8.18 -17.21 2.97
C TYR A 183 6.80 -16.60 2.75
N SER A 184 6.60 -15.87 1.66
CA SER A 184 5.36 -15.16 1.37
C SER A 184 4.14 -16.08 1.27
N LYS A 185 4.30 -17.30 0.76
CA LYS A 185 3.19 -18.26 0.65
C LYS A 185 2.63 -18.67 2.01
N LYS A 186 3.46 -18.70 3.05
CA LYS A 186 3.09 -19.07 4.42
C LYS A 186 2.85 -17.86 5.32
N MET A 187 3.45 -16.72 5.00
CA MET A 187 3.32 -15.48 5.78
C MET A 187 2.15 -14.61 5.33
N TYR A 188 1.66 -14.73 4.09
CA TYR A 188 0.39 -14.10 3.73
C TYR A 188 -0.77 -14.79 4.44
N ASP A 189 -1.71 -13.97 4.90
CA ASP A 189 -2.95 -14.40 5.52
C ASP A 189 -4.13 -13.92 4.66
N SER A 190 -4.65 -14.84 3.84
CA SER A 190 -5.82 -14.58 2.99
C SER A 190 -7.14 -14.61 3.74
N GLN A 191 -7.18 -15.16 4.96
CA GLN A 191 -8.39 -15.22 5.78
C GLN A 191 -8.67 -13.89 6.48
N ASN A 192 -7.63 -13.10 6.72
CA ASN A 192 -7.70 -11.83 7.40
C ASN A 192 -7.14 -10.70 6.52
N PRO A 193 -7.86 -10.28 5.45
CA PRO A 193 -7.42 -9.15 4.64
C PRO A 193 -7.37 -7.86 5.49
N THR A 194 -6.35 -7.05 5.25
CA THR A 194 -6.10 -5.81 5.98
C THR A 194 -6.49 -4.60 5.14
N ILE A 195 -7.07 -3.57 5.78
CA ILE A 195 -7.37 -2.27 5.15
C ILE A 195 -6.24 -1.26 5.30
N TYR A 196 -5.08 -1.73 5.73
CA TYR A 196 -3.89 -0.93 5.98
C TYR A 196 -2.63 -1.74 5.65
N TYR A 197 -1.50 -1.06 5.66
CA TYR A 197 -0.16 -1.62 5.60
C TYR A 197 0.76 -0.85 6.54
N ARG A 198 1.97 -1.34 6.77
CA ARG A 198 3.03 -0.61 7.49
C ARG A 198 4.26 -0.45 6.62
N SER A 199 5.09 0.52 6.99
CA SER A 199 6.47 0.56 6.54
C SER A 199 7.32 -0.25 7.50
N TYR A 200 7.78 -1.43 7.10
CA TYR A 200 8.73 -2.20 7.90
C TYR A 200 10.15 -1.63 7.74
N VAL A 201 10.95 -1.80 8.79
CA VAL A 201 12.36 -1.40 8.84
C VAL A 201 13.21 -2.65 8.74
N PHE A 202 13.96 -2.77 7.65
CA PHE A 202 14.80 -3.92 7.35
C PHE A 202 16.27 -3.58 7.61
N ALA A 203 17.01 -4.50 8.20
CA ALA A 203 18.44 -4.38 8.43
C ALA A 203 19.19 -5.59 7.88
N ASN A 204 20.39 -5.36 7.33
CA ASN A 204 21.24 -6.42 6.80
C ASN A 204 21.95 -7.17 7.93
N ILE A 205 21.70 -8.47 8.04
CA ILE A 205 22.24 -9.32 9.12
C ILE A 205 23.79 -9.39 9.08
N PRO A 206 24.45 -9.65 7.92
CA PRO A 206 25.92 -9.63 7.83
C PRO A 206 26.56 -8.36 8.39
N ILE A 207 26.02 -7.19 8.07
CA ILE A 207 26.51 -5.90 8.60
C ILE A 207 26.30 -5.83 10.12
N LEU A 208 25.10 -6.16 10.62
CA LEU A 208 24.80 -6.09 12.05
C LEU A 208 25.65 -7.03 12.91
N LYS A 209 26.06 -8.18 12.38
CA LYS A 209 26.97 -9.13 13.07
C LYS A 209 28.39 -8.60 13.20
N ASN A 210 28.84 -7.82 12.22
CA ASN A 210 30.20 -7.26 12.20
C ASN A 210 30.29 -5.90 12.90
N LEU A 211 29.20 -5.15 13.01
CA LEU A 211 29.17 -3.89 13.74
C LEU A 211 29.03 -4.13 15.25
N LYS A 212 29.98 -3.61 16.04
CA LYS A 212 30.02 -3.79 17.50
C LYS A 212 29.49 -2.56 18.23
N LEU A 213 28.89 -2.79 19.39
CA LEU A 213 28.50 -1.72 20.33
C LEU A 213 29.73 -1.20 21.07
N GLU A 214 29.90 0.12 21.04
CA GLU A 214 30.93 0.85 21.78
C GLU A 214 30.50 1.08 23.24
N GLU A 215 31.47 1.41 24.09
CA GLU A 215 31.25 1.57 25.53
C GLU A 215 30.51 2.88 25.84
N THR A 216 29.32 2.75 26.42
CA THR A 216 28.61 3.86 27.07
C THR A 216 28.05 3.40 28.41
N ASN A 217 27.78 4.34 29.33
CA ASN A 217 27.33 4.01 30.70
C ASN A 217 26.05 3.14 30.73
N SER A 218 25.16 3.30 29.76
CA SER A 218 23.88 2.58 29.65
C SER A 218 23.96 1.26 28.86
N THR A 219 25.03 1.04 28.08
CA THR A 219 25.26 -0.18 27.27
C THR A 219 26.48 -0.99 27.72
N SER A 220 27.04 -0.71 28.89
CA SER A 220 28.25 -1.38 29.42
C SER A 220 28.16 -2.91 29.40
N GLN A 221 26.98 -3.47 29.69
CA GLN A 221 26.69 -4.93 29.60
C GLN A 221 26.77 -5.52 28.18
N TRP A 222 26.77 -4.69 27.14
CA TRP A 222 26.79 -5.09 25.73
C TRP A 222 28.05 -4.66 25.00
N LYS A 223 29.02 -4.09 25.71
CA LYS A 223 30.31 -3.71 25.14
C LYS A 223 30.93 -4.87 24.37
N GLY A 224 31.31 -4.62 23.12
CA GLY A 224 31.95 -5.61 22.25
C GLY A 224 31.01 -6.69 21.67
N LYS A 225 29.73 -6.73 22.08
CA LYS A 225 28.72 -7.54 21.38
C LYS A 225 28.35 -6.89 20.05
N SER A 226 27.91 -7.71 19.10
CA SER A 226 27.40 -7.17 17.83
C SER A 226 26.00 -6.58 18.02
N TYR A 227 25.61 -5.65 17.16
CA TYR A 227 24.22 -5.14 17.16
C TYR A 227 23.22 -6.26 16.95
N TYR A 228 23.55 -7.25 16.09
CA TYR A 228 22.72 -8.43 15.86
C TYR A 228 22.47 -9.20 17.17
N ASP A 229 23.53 -9.54 17.91
CA ASP A 229 23.42 -10.36 19.12
C ASP A 229 22.56 -9.67 20.20
N VAL A 230 22.72 -8.35 20.34
CA VAL A 230 21.97 -7.58 21.34
C VAL A 230 20.50 -7.41 20.97
N ILE A 231 20.21 -7.14 19.70
CA ILE A 231 18.83 -7.11 19.18
C ILE A 231 18.17 -8.47 19.40
N GLU A 232 18.88 -9.56 19.09
CA GLU A 232 18.41 -10.93 19.29
C GLU A 232 18.15 -11.26 20.76
N GLU A 233 19.05 -10.86 21.66
CA GLU A 233 18.94 -11.03 23.11
C GLU A 233 17.71 -10.32 23.67
N LEU A 234 17.49 -9.06 23.28
CA LEU A 234 16.36 -8.25 23.71
C LEU A 234 15.02 -8.82 23.24
N LEU A 235 14.93 -9.28 21.99
CA LEU A 235 13.70 -9.84 21.43
C LEU A 235 13.32 -11.20 22.02
N LYS A 236 14.29 -11.98 22.54
CA LYS A 236 14.02 -13.30 23.15
C LYS A 236 13.44 -13.20 24.56
N ASN A 237 13.81 -12.17 25.33
CA ASN A 237 13.48 -12.09 26.75
C ASN A 237 12.01 -11.64 26.96
N ASN A 238 11.36 -12.18 28.01
CA ASN A 238 9.95 -11.95 28.32
C ASN A 238 9.68 -10.67 29.14
N SER A 239 10.70 -9.96 29.65
CA SER A 239 10.51 -8.66 30.31
C SER A 239 10.27 -7.55 29.28
N VAL A 240 9.02 -7.31 28.91
CA VAL A 240 8.68 -6.43 27.77
C VAL A 240 9.07 -4.97 28.04
N THR A 241 8.66 -4.37 29.16
CA THR A 241 8.81 -2.92 29.39
C THR A 241 10.28 -2.47 29.46
N ASP A 242 11.13 -3.17 30.21
CA ASP A 242 12.55 -2.84 30.31
C ASP A 242 13.27 -3.04 28.97
N ASN A 243 12.87 -4.07 28.22
CA ASN A 243 13.45 -4.36 26.92
C ASN A 243 13.07 -3.33 25.87
N VAL A 244 11.86 -2.75 25.94
CA VAL A 244 11.45 -1.68 25.01
C VAL A 244 12.40 -0.49 25.08
N LYS A 245 12.67 0.04 26.28
CA LYS A 245 13.58 1.19 26.47
C LYS A 245 14.98 0.89 25.94
N LYS A 246 15.52 -0.27 26.34
CA LYS A 246 16.81 -0.79 25.91
C LYS A 246 16.91 -0.98 24.40
N TYR A 247 15.86 -1.50 23.78
CA TYR A 247 15.77 -1.71 22.34
C TYR A 247 15.81 -0.39 21.58
N LYS A 248 15.02 0.59 21.99
CA LYS A 248 15.02 1.94 21.40
C LYS A 248 16.42 2.57 21.48
N GLU A 249 17.10 2.42 22.61
CA GLU A 249 18.45 2.93 22.81
C GLU A 249 19.45 2.28 21.84
N VAL A 250 19.45 0.95 21.73
CA VAL A 250 20.31 0.20 20.79
C VAL A 250 20.04 0.62 19.35
N LEU A 251 18.76 0.79 18.96
CA LEU A 251 18.41 1.27 17.63
C LEU A 251 18.89 2.71 17.39
N LYS A 252 18.74 3.60 18.37
CA LYS A 252 19.23 4.98 18.26
C LYS A 252 20.74 5.02 18.06
N MET A 253 21.49 4.21 18.80
CA MET A 253 22.94 4.07 18.61
C MET A 253 23.30 3.56 17.22
N LEU A 254 22.59 2.51 16.74
CA LEU A 254 22.80 1.96 15.40
C LEU A 254 22.57 3.02 14.32
N ILE A 255 21.47 3.75 14.43
CA ILE A 255 21.03 4.76 13.47
C ILE A 255 21.97 5.96 13.47
N LEU A 256 22.49 6.37 14.63
CA LEU A 256 23.44 7.48 14.74
C LEU A 256 24.88 7.08 14.38
N ASN A 257 25.25 5.79 14.41
CA ASN A 257 26.61 5.33 14.14
C ASN A 257 27.16 5.85 12.79
N PRO A 258 28.24 6.66 12.74
CA PRO A 258 28.72 7.37 11.54
C PRO A 258 28.88 6.53 10.26
N LYS A 259 29.07 5.21 10.38
CA LYS A 259 29.28 4.28 9.27
C LYS A 259 27.99 3.75 8.65
N VAL A 260 26.84 3.89 9.32
CA VAL A 260 25.58 3.22 8.94
C VAL A 260 24.76 4.08 7.99
N LYS A 261 24.66 3.74 6.71
CA LYS A 261 23.72 4.42 5.80
C LYS A 261 22.32 3.82 5.86
N ILE A 262 21.30 4.66 5.67
CA ILE A 262 19.88 4.31 5.73
C ILE A 262 19.23 4.67 4.39
N GLY A 263 18.67 3.69 3.69
CA GLY A 263 17.92 3.89 2.46
C GLY A 263 16.48 4.30 2.74
N ILE A 264 16.05 5.45 2.21
CA ILE A 264 14.63 5.84 2.16
C ILE A 264 14.26 6.25 0.73
N GLY A 265 12.98 6.15 0.39
CA GLY A 265 12.47 6.40 -0.95
C GLY A 265 12.76 7.81 -1.47
N LYS A 266 12.91 7.93 -2.79
CA LYS A 266 13.19 9.21 -3.47
C LYS A 266 12.09 10.28 -3.37
N SER A 267 10.83 9.88 -3.16
CA SER A 267 9.70 10.81 -3.13
C SER A 267 9.38 11.27 -1.71
N LYS A 268 9.47 12.57 -1.45
CA LYS A 268 9.12 13.19 -0.16
C LYS A 268 7.65 13.05 0.22
N THR A 269 6.78 12.69 -0.73
CA THR A 269 5.34 12.50 -0.51
C THR A 269 4.96 11.02 -0.34
N SER A 270 5.90 10.09 -0.48
CA SER A 270 5.64 8.66 -0.31
C SER A 270 5.39 8.30 1.16
N SER A 271 4.24 7.69 1.48
CA SER A 271 3.90 7.28 2.83
C SER A 271 4.90 6.26 3.39
N SER A 272 5.00 5.06 2.79
CA SER A 272 5.96 4.03 3.25
C SER A 272 7.39 4.28 2.83
N GLY A 273 7.62 5.03 1.76
CA GLY A 273 8.96 5.28 1.27
C GLY A 273 9.69 6.38 2.04
N PHE A 274 8.97 7.37 2.59
CA PHE A 274 9.61 8.57 3.13
C PHE A 274 8.94 9.09 4.41
N LEU A 275 7.65 9.41 4.38
CA LEU A 275 6.98 10.13 5.47
C LEU A 275 6.92 9.31 6.76
N TYR A 276 6.47 8.05 6.68
CA TYR A 276 6.41 7.15 7.85
C TYR A 276 7.78 6.64 8.29
N PRO A 277 8.76 6.37 7.40
CA PRO A 277 10.14 6.17 7.80
C PRO A 277 10.71 7.31 8.65
N VAL A 278 10.55 8.55 8.20
CA VAL A 278 11.03 9.72 8.93
C VAL A 278 10.26 9.93 10.24
N LEU A 279 8.96 9.68 10.24
CA LEU A 279 8.15 9.70 11.47
C LEU A 279 8.63 8.64 12.48
N TRP A 280 8.94 7.42 12.02
CA TRP A 280 9.45 6.35 12.88
C TRP A 280 10.81 6.68 13.50
N LEU A 281 11.71 7.32 12.72
CA LEU A 281 12.98 7.84 13.24
C LEU A 281 12.77 8.92 14.32
N LYS A 282 11.75 9.76 14.17
CA LYS A 282 11.42 10.82 15.14
C LYS A 282 10.79 10.24 16.42
N GLU A 283 9.73 9.45 16.27
CA GLU A 283 8.87 9.03 17.39
C GLU A 283 9.37 7.78 18.11
N PHE A 284 9.69 6.72 17.35
CA PHE A 284 10.10 5.45 17.94
C PHE A 284 11.58 5.44 18.27
N VAL A 285 12.44 5.90 17.36
CA VAL A 285 13.89 5.96 17.66
C VAL A 285 14.21 7.13 18.58
N GLY A 286 13.41 8.20 18.55
CA GLY A 286 13.61 9.37 19.40
C GLY A 286 14.71 10.30 18.88
N LEU A 287 14.85 10.44 17.56
CA LEU A 287 15.70 11.47 16.97
C LEU A 287 15.00 12.82 16.97
N SER A 288 15.76 13.88 17.23
CA SER A 288 15.33 15.26 17.04
C SER A 288 15.22 15.61 15.55
N GLU A 289 14.43 16.64 15.25
CA GLU A 289 14.29 17.15 13.88
C GLU A 289 15.64 17.61 13.31
N SER A 290 16.50 18.22 14.13
CA SER A 290 17.84 18.62 13.73
C SER A 290 18.72 17.42 13.34
N GLU A 291 18.73 16.35 14.13
CA GLU A 291 19.48 15.12 13.79
C GLU A 291 19.00 14.56 12.44
N ILE A 292 17.69 14.42 12.25
CA ILE A 292 17.10 13.91 11.00
C ILE A 292 17.48 14.80 9.82
N LEU A 293 17.33 16.12 9.95
CA LEU A 293 17.65 17.07 8.89
C LEU A 293 19.14 17.02 8.52
N GLN A 294 20.04 16.92 9.50
CA GLN A 294 21.46 16.75 9.23
C GLN A 294 21.74 15.45 8.48
N MET A 295 21.13 14.34 8.89
CA MET A 295 21.29 13.05 8.22
C MET A 295 20.78 13.06 6.76
N LEU A 296 19.74 13.84 6.47
CA LEU A 296 19.16 14.02 5.13
C LEU A 296 19.97 14.97 4.23
N THR A 297 20.49 16.06 4.78
CA THR A 297 20.94 17.22 3.99
C THR A 297 22.45 17.40 3.91
N LYS A 298 23.21 16.76 4.80
CA LYS A 298 24.68 16.78 4.72
C LYS A 298 25.17 16.31 3.34
N LYS A 299 26.33 16.84 2.94
CA LYS A 299 26.93 16.56 1.64
C LYS A 299 27.66 15.22 1.64
N ASP A 300 27.69 14.59 0.48
CA ASP A 300 28.56 13.46 0.13
C ASP A 300 28.61 12.34 1.18
N THR A 301 29.81 12.05 1.69
CA THR A 301 30.10 10.93 2.59
C THR A 301 29.48 11.09 3.98
N GLU A 302 29.13 12.32 4.38
CA GLU A 302 28.46 12.59 5.65
C GLU A 302 26.93 12.44 5.57
N ARG A 303 26.37 12.29 4.36
CA ARG A 303 24.94 12.00 4.20
C ARG A 303 24.65 10.58 4.66
N ARG A 304 23.83 10.46 5.70
CA ARG A 304 23.51 9.19 6.35
C ARG A 304 22.19 8.59 5.86
N ILE A 305 21.23 9.43 5.49
CA ILE A 305 20.00 9.01 4.85
C ILE A 305 20.14 9.21 3.34
N VAL A 306 20.10 8.11 2.60
CA VAL A 306 20.36 8.06 1.15
C VAL A 306 19.13 7.57 0.39
N LYS A 307 19.11 7.84 -0.92
CA LYS A 307 18.00 7.47 -1.80
C LYS A 307 18.02 5.97 -2.09
N ALA A 308 16.95 5.28 -1.70
CA ALA A 308 16.62 3.96 -2.19
C ALA A 308 15.75 4.09 -3.46
N LEU A 309 16.13 3.41 -4.54
CA LEU A 309 15.51 3.60 -5.87
C LEU A 309 14.17 2.89 -6.00
N SER A 310 14.08 1.64 -5.52
CA SER A 310 12.86 0.83 -5.53
C SER A 310 12.82 -0.13 -4.33
N PHE A 311 11.62 -0.64 -4.00
CA PHE A 311 11.48 -1.65 -2.96
C PHE A 311 12.13 -2.99 -3.33
N THR A 312 12.08 -3.39 -4.61
CA THR A 312 12.72 -4.63 -5.08
C THR A 312 14.23 -4.57 -4.94
N GLU A 313 14.84 -3.45 -5.34
CA GLU A 313 16.28 -3.22 -5.16
C GLU A 313 16.64 -3.13 -3.69
N SER A 314 15.83 -2.42 -2.88
CA SER A 314 16.02 -2.32 -1.44
C SER A 314 16.06 -3.68 -0.77
N ALA A 315 15.17 -4.59 -1.18
CA ALA A 315 15.16 -5.97 -0.70
C ALA A 315 16.47 -6.69 -1.08
N THR A 316 16.92 -6.58 -2.33
CA THR A 316 18.17 -7.20 -2.79
C THR A 316 19.40 -6.62 -2.08
N THR A 317 19.47 -5.30 -1.89
CA THR A 317 20.56 -4.64 -1.17
C THR A 317 20.60 -5.08 0.29
N ILE A 318 19.46 -5.06 1.00
CA ILE A 318 19.40 -5.42 2.41
C ILE A 318 19.58 -6.91 2.65
N GLY A 319 19.21 -7.76 1.69
CA GLY A 319 19.36 -9.21 1.73
C GLY A 319 20.69 -9.73 1.16
N ASN A 320 21.67 -8.86 0.87
CA ASN A 320 22.96 -9.32 0.36
C ASN A 320 23.82 -9.96 1.45
N LYS A 321 24.13 -11.26 1.30
CA LYS A 321 24.96 -12.04 2.23
C LYS A 321 26.40 -11.53 2.38
N GLU A 322 26.92 -10.85 1.36
CA GLU A 322 28.32 -10.36 1.29
C GLU A 322 28.42 -8.86 1.61
N ALA A 323 27.32 -8.25 2.06
CA ALA A 323 27.27 -6.84 2.40
C ALA A 323 28.20 -6.52 3.56
N LYS A 324 28.96 -5.43 3.38
CA LYS A 324 29.80 -4.77 4.38
C LYS A 324 29.42 -3.30 4.41
N LEU A 325 29.77 -2.59 5.49
CA LEU A 325 29.50 -1.16 5.59
C LEU A 325 30.16 -0.36 4.46
N GLU A 326 31.34 -0.79 4.01
CA GLU A 326 32.13 -0.10 2.99
C GLU A 326 31.54 -0.25 1.57
N ASN A 327 30.82 -1.34 1.27
CA ASN A 327 30.37 -1.66 -0.09
C ASN A 327 28.85 -1.64 -0.27
N SER A 328 28.08 -1.66 0.83
CA SER A 328 26.63 -1.57 0.76
C SER A 328 26.17 -0.11 0.65
N PRO A 329 25.25 0.23 -0.27
CA PRO A 329 24.66 1.56 -0.35
C PRO A 329 24.03 2.02 0.98
N TYR A 330 23.46 1.07 1.72
CA TYR A 330 22.87 1.26 3.04
C TYR A 330 22.81 -0.07 3.81
N ALA A 331 22.77 0.02 5.14
CA ALA A 331 22.64 -1.13 6.04
C ALA A 331 21.23 -1.30 6.60
N ILE A 332 20.39 -0.27 6.45
CA ILE A 332 18.99 -0.24 6.90
C ILE A 332 18.15 0.34 5.75
N THR A 333 16.95 -0.18 5.53
CA THR A 333 15.99 0.38 4.57
C THR A 333 14.56 0.22 5.06
N PHE A 334 13.62 0.87 4.36
CA PHE A 334 12.20 0.86 4.67
C PHE A 334 11.39 0.36 3.48
N GLY A 335 10.26 -0.31 3.76
CA GLY A 335 9.50 -0.98 2.72
C GLY A 335 8.00 -1.01 2.95
N PHE A 336 7.23 -0.85 1.86
CA PHE A 336 5.78 -1.15 1.84
C PHE A 336 5.58 -2.63 2.17
N SER A 337 4.94 -2.93 3.31
CA SER A 337 4.80 -4.32 3.78
C SER A 337 6.15 -5.05 3.74
N ASP A 338 6.16 -6.37 3.54
CA ASP A 338 7.41 -7.09 3.32
C ASP A 338 7.89 -6.98 1.87
N ILE A 339 8.95 -6.20 1.66
CA ILE A 339 9.58 -6.00 0.36
C ILE A 339 10.39 -7.21 -0.14
N ARG A 340 10.63 -8.19 0.73
CA ARG A 340 11.38 -9.40 0.40
C ARG A 340 10.52 -10.43 -0.31
N PHE A 341 9.20 -10.36 -0.16
CA PHE A 341 8.26 -11.22 -0.90
C PHE A 341 8.42 -11.07 -2.41
N ARG A 342 8.44 -12.19 -3.14
CA ARG A 342 8.70 -12.23 -4.58
C ARG A 342 7.51 -12.63 -5.44
N ASP A 343 6.29 -12.64 -4.92
CA ASP A 343 5.09 -13.12 -5.65
C ASP A 343 4.88 -12.38 -6.97
N ARG A 344 5.03 -11.05 -7.00
CA ARG A 344 4.91 -10.29 -8.25
C ARG A 344 6.03 -10.63 -9.24
N GLN A 345 7.21 -10.97 -8.75
CA GLN A 345 8.32 -11.42 -9.59
C GLN A 345 8.09 -12.83 -10.13
N THR A 346 7.09 -13.58 -9.66
CA THR A 346 6.70 -14.90 -10.19
C THR A 346 5.59 -14.85 -11.25
N ASP A 347 4.88 -13.72 -11.39
CA ASP A 347 3.77 -13.59 -12.33
C ASP A 347 4.24 -13.80 -13.79
N GLY A 348 3.59 -14.72 -14.51
CA GLY A 348 3.87 -15.00 -15.92
C GLY A 348 5.15 -15.82 -16.20
N LYS A 349 5.88 -16.25 -15.17
CA LYS A 349 7.13 -17.02 -15.29
C LYS A 349 6.90 -18.54 -15.38
N LYS A 350 7.85 -19.26 -15.97
CA LYS A 350 7.86 -20.73 -16.02
C LYS A 350 8.28 -21.32 -14.66
N GLU A 351 7.97 -22.59 -14.41
CA GLU A 351 8.22 -23.26 -13.11
C GLU A 351 9.68 -23.14 -12.64
N ASN A 352 10.66 -23.28 -13.55
CA ASN A 352 12.09 -23.16 -13.21
C ASN A 352 12.47 -21.74 -12.77
N GLU A 353 11.92 -20.71 -13.43
CA GLU A 353 12.16 -19.32 -13.07
C GLU A 353 11.44 -18.95 -11.77
N VAL A 354 10.25 -19.50 -11.53
CA VAL A 354 9.55 -19.35 -10.24
C VAL A 354 10.37 -19.94 -9.10
N LYS A 355 10.95 -21.14 -9.28
CA LYS A 355 11.85 -21.74 -8.27
C LYS A 355 13.03 -20.85 -7.95
N GLU A 356 13.66 -20.25 -8.96
CA GLU A 356 14.79 -19.33 -8.74
C GLU A 356 14.35 -18.08 -7.95
N GLU A 357 13.18 -17.51 -8.26
CA GLU A 357 12.65 -16.39 -7.48
C GLU A 357 12.33 -16.76 -6.03
N ARG A 358 11.84 -17.98 -5.76
CA ARG A 358 11.60 -18.46 -4.39
C ARG A 358 12.89 -18.71 -3.63
N LYS A 359 13.92 -19.24 -4.29
CA LYS A 359 15.26 -19.35 -3.71
C LYS A 359 15.87 -17.99 -3.40
N ASN A 360 15.70 -17.03 -4.30
CA ASN A 360 16.10 -15.65 -4.06
C ASN A 360 15.38 -15.07 -2.85
N GLU A 361 14.05 -15.22 -2.76
CA GLU A 361 13.25 -14.82 -1.60
C GLU A 361 13.81 -15.40 -0.30
N MET A 362 14.09 -16.70 -0.25
CA MET A 362 14.67 -17.35 0.93
C MET A 362 15.99 -16.70 1.36
N SER A 363 16.89 -16.45 0.42
CA SER A 363 18.18 -15.79 0.67
C SER A 363 17.99 -14.38 1.28
N LEU A 364 16.97 -13.63 0.85
CA LEU A 364 16.70 -12.30 1.42
C LEU A 364 16.33 -12.39 2.90
N PHE A 365 15.50 -13.36 3.28
CA PHE A 365 15.11 -13.57 4.68
C PHE A 365 16.26 -14.09 5.54
N GLU A 366 17.15 -14.91 5.00
CA GLU A 366 18.31 -15.42 5.73
C GLU A 366 19.35 -14.33 6.04
N ASN A 367 19.42 -13.31 5.19
CA ASN A 367 20.45 -12.27 5.26
C ASN A 367 19.92 -10.89 5.70
N SER A 368 18.63 -10.78 6.01
CA SER A 368 18.03 -9.55 6.53
C SER A 368 16.98 -9.82 7.59
N MET A 369 16.78 -8.87 8.48
CA MET A 369 15.77 -8.95 9.53
C MET A 369 14.93 -7.68 9.61
N VAL A 370 13.73 -7.80 10.17
CA VAL A 370 12.89 -6.66 10.53
C VAL A 370 13.28 -6.19 11.93
N ILE A 371 13.59 -4.90 12.07
CA ILE A 371 14.00 -4.24 13.34
C ILE A 371 13.04 -3.14 13.79
N GLY A 372 11.95 -2.94 13.05
CA GLY A 372 11.00 -1.87 13.32
C GLY A 372 9.83 -1.91 12.36
N ALA A 373 8.76 -1.20 12.72
CA ALA A 373 7.58 -1.00 11.90
C ALA A 373 7.01 0.38 12.20
N SER A 374 6.52 1.07 11.17
CA SER A 374 5.82 2.34 11.34
C SER A 374 4.44 2.15 11.98
N GLN A 375 3.81 3.26 12.35
CA GLN A 375 2.35 3.33 12.50
C GLN A 375 1.65 2.82 11.22
N SER A 376 0.38 2.42 11.36
CA SER A 376 -0.42 1.93 10.25
C SER A 376 -0.62 3.03 9.20
N ILE A 377 -0.68 2.61 7.94
CA ILE A 377 -0.95 3.45 6.79
C ILE A 377 -2.17 2.86 6.11
N TYR A 378 -3.26 3.62 6.03
CA TYR A 378 -4.45 3.15 5.33
C TYR A 378 -4.13 2.78 3.88
N ASN A 379 -4.71 1.68 3.42
CA ASN A 379 -4.64 1.28 2.03
C ASN A 379 -5.29 2.32 1.13
N ASP A 380 -4.98 2.23 -0.16
CA ASP A 380 -5.67 3.02 -1.17
C ASP A 380 -7.17 2.70 -1.16
N GLY A 381 -7.97 3.64 -1.65
CA GLY A 381 -9.41 3.51 -1.66
C GLY A 381 -10.01 3.88 -3.00
N ILE A 382 -11.29 3.58 -3.14
CA ILE A 382 -12.13 4.13 -4.19
C ILE A 382 -12.78 5.37 -3.62
N SER A 383 -12.56 6.52 -4.25
CA SER A 383 -13.16 7.80 -3.89
C SER A 383 -14.20 8.19 -4.94
N TYR A 384 -15.22 8.94 -4.52
CA TYR A 384 -16.25 9.47 -5.42
C TYR A 384 -16.36 10.99 -5.32
N SER A 385 -16.79 11.62 -6.41
CA SER A 385 -17.04 13.06 -6.46
C SER A 385 -18.39 13.42 -5.84
N LYS A 386 -18.40 14.45 -4.99
CA LYS A 386 -19.61 15.11 -4.48
C LYS A 386 -19.98 16.37 -5.28
N SER A 387 -19.21 16.68 -6.33
CA SER A 387 -19.44 17.84 -7.19
C SER A 387 -20.82 17.80 -7.85
N LYS A 388 -21.42 18.98 -8.06
CA LYS A 388 -22.67 19.15 -8.83
C LYS A 388 -22.56 18.65 -10.28
N LYS A 389 -21.35 18.48 -10.83
CA LYS A 389 -21.15 17.92 -12.18
C LYS A 389 -21.17 16.39 -12.20
N SER A 390 -21.00 15.74 -11.06
CA SER A 390 -21.00 14.27 -10.97
C SER A 390 -22.40 13.69 -11.11
N VAL A 391 -22.48 12.50 -11.70
CA VAL A 391 -23.70 11.69 -11.77
C VAL A 391 -23.98 10.94 -10.46
N LEU A 392 -23.00 10.84 -9.54
CA LEU A 392 -23.13 10.11 -8.27
C LEU A 392 -23.76 10.92 -7.14
N ARG A 393 -24.67 11.84 -7.49
CA ARG A 393 -25.51 12.58 -6.53
C ARG A 393 -26.81 11.86 -6.18
N ASP A 394 -27.21 10.91 -7.02
CA ASP A 394 -28.27 9.96 -6.70
C ASP A 394 -27.71 8.91 -5.74
N GLU A 395 -28.23 8.86 -4.52
CA GLU A 395 -27.82 7.92 -3.48
C GLU A 395 -28.00 6.46 -3.93
N LYS A 396 -29.02 6.17 -4.74
CA LYS A 396 -29.26 4.81 -5.27
C LYS A 396 -28.19 4.42 -6.27
N LEU A 397 -27.83 5.33 -7.19
CA LEU A 397 -26.75 5.07 -8.13
C LEU A 397 -25.39 4.97 -7.42
N LEU A 398 -25.15 5.79 -6.39
CA LEU A 398 -23.93 5.70 -5.58
C LEU A 398 -23.82 4.33 -4.88
N GLU A 399 -24.93 3.83 -4.32
CA GLU A 399 -24.96 2.50 -3.71
C GLU A 399 -24.82 1.38 -4.75
N ASP A 400 -25.45 1.51 -5.92
CA ASP A 400 -25.29 0.56 -7.02
C ASP A 400 -23.82 0.46 -7.44
N VAL A 401 -23.15 1.60 -7.64
CA VAL A 401 -21.71 1.65 -8.00
C VAL A 401 -20.84 1.05 -6.90
N ARG A 402 -21.10 1.39 -5.63
CA ARG A 402 -20.39 0.81 -4.48
C ARG A 402 -20.50 -0.71 -4.48
N GLN A 403 -21.71 -1.24 -4.50
CA GLN A 403 -21.93 -2.67 -4.43
C GLN A 403 -21.43 -3.39 -5.69
N SER A 404 -21.44 -2.74 -6.85
CA SER A 404 -20.86 -3.32 -8.07
C SER A 404 -19.36 -3.54 -7.94
N PHE A 405 -18.59 -2.61 -7.37
CA PHE A 405 -17.16 -2.84 -7.15
C PHE A 405 -16.89 -4.00 -6.18
N VAL A 406 -17.69 -4.11 -5.11
CA VAL A 406 -17.61 -5.24 -4.16
C VAL A 406 -17.95 -6.56 -4.85
N ASP A 407 -19.08 -6.64 -5.56
CA ASP A 407 -19.49 -7.85 -6.27
C ASP A 407 -18.47 -8.26 -7.33
N LEU A 408 -17.87 -7.29 -8.04
CA LEU A 408 -16.84 -7.55 -9.04
C LEU A 408 -15.59 -8.17 -8.41
N ILE A 409 -15.03 -7.58 -7.35
CA ILE A 409 -13.80 -8.13 -6.76
C ILE A 409 -14.04 -9.49 -6.08
N ASP A 410 -15.22 -9.72 -5.51
CA ASP A 410 -15.49 -10.95 -4.78
C ASP A 410 -15.85 -12.11 -5.73
N LYS A 411 -16.61 -11.84 -6.80
CA LYS A 411 -17.30 -12.87 -7.60
C LYS A 411 -16.82 -12.99 -9.04
N ASN A 412 -16.09 -12.00 -9.58
CA ASN A 412 -15.69 -11.98 -10.99
C ASN A 412 -14.18 -12.15 -11.17
N GLU A 413 -13.76 -13.28 -11.77
CA GLU A 413 -12.34 -13.61 -11.97
C GLU A 413 -11.59 -12.65 -12.89
N GLU A 414 -12.26 -12.04 -13.87
CA GLU A 414 -11.65 -11.04 -14.74
C GLU A 414 -11.42 -9.72 -13.99
N ALA A 415 -12.40 -9.30 -13.18
CA ALA A 415 -12.26 -8.13 -12.31
C ALA A 415 -11.19 -8.33 -11.22
N LYS A 416 -11.03 -9.55 -10.67
CA LYS A 416 -9.93 -9.86 -9.75
C LYS A 416 -8.56 -9.61 -10.39
N LYS A 417 -8.37 -10.02 -11.65
CA LYS A 417 -7.13 -9.74 -12.40
C LYS A 417 -6.91 -8.23 -12.58
N ILE A 418 -7.99 -7.49 -12.87
CA ILE A 418 -7.96 -6.03 -12.98
C ILE A 418 -7.50 -5.37 -11.67
N PHE A 419 -8.08 -5.75 -10.53
CA PHE A 419 -7.75 -5.13 -9.24
C PHE A 419 -6.41 -5.61 -8.64
N LYS A 420 -5.91 -6.78 -9.07
CA LYS A 420 -4.59 -7.30 -8.68
C LYS A 420 -3.45 -6.35 -9.03
N ILE A 421 -3.59 -5.46 -10.03
CA ILE A 421 -2.55 -4.48 -10.38
C ILE A 421 -2.16 -3.57 -9.18
N TYR A 422 -3.11 -3.32 -8.27
CA TYR A 422 -2.93 -2.58 -7.01
C TYR A 422 -2.82 -3.49 -5.77
N ASN A 423 -2.70 -4.80 -5.98
CA ASN A 423 -2.72 -5.85 -4.95
C ASN A 423 -4.02 -5.88 -4.11
N HIS A 424 -5.13 -5.36 -4.64
CA HIS A 424 -6.40 -5.40 -3.93
C HIS A 424 -7.02 -6.80 -4.05
N VAL A 425 -7.52 -7.31 -2.92
CA VAL A 425 -8.18 -8.63 -2.84
C VAL A 425 -9.63 -8.55 -2.39
N THR A 426 -10.03 -7.43 -1.78
CA THR A 426 -11.42 -7.15 -1.41
C THR A 426 -11.64 -5.64 -1.29
N TYR A 427 -12.90 -5.22 -1.23
CA TYR A 427 -13.29 -3.84 -0.93
C TYR A 427 -14.24 -3.82 0.26
N VAL A 428 -13.92 -2.96 1.23
CA VAL A 428 -14.69 -2.83 2.46
C VAL A 428 -15.39 -1.48 2.45
N ARG A 429 -16.66 -1.45 2.89
CA ARG A 429 -17.37 -0.20 3.11
C ARG A 429 -16.68 0.55 4.26
N PRO A 430 -16.33 1.84 4.09
CA PRO A 430 -15.73 2.59 5.17
C PRO A 430 -16.73 2.84 6.29
N GLU A 431 -16.21 2.85 7.52
CA GLU A 431 -16.95 3.34 8.69
C GLU A 431 -17.27 4.84 8.54
N LYS A 432 -18.28 5.32 9.27
CA LYS A 432 -18.64 6.75 9.25
C LYS A 432 -17.49 7.66 9.74
N THR A 433 -16.59 7.11 10.55
CA THR A 433 -15.41 7.78 11.12
C THR A 433 -14.21 7.86 10.18
N ILE A 434 -14.28 7.28 8.98
CA ILE A 434 -13.12 7.18 8.07
C ILE A 434 -12.43 8.52 7.80
N ASP A 435 -13.19 9.60 7.66
CA ASP A 435 -12.66 10.94 7.39
C ASP A 435 -11.88 11.50 8.58
N GLU A 436 -12.32 11.20 9.80
CA GLU A 436 -11.63 11.56 11.04
C GLU A 436 -10.37 10.73 11.22
N GLU A 437 -10.45 9.43 10.95
CA GLU A 437 -9.33 8.49 10.99
C GLU A 437 -8.21 8.88 10.01
N ILE A 438 -8.58 9.21 8.76
CA ILE A 438 -7.64 9.74 7.76
C ILE A 438 -7.01 11.04 8.23
N SER A 439 -7.79 11.93 8.87
CA SER A 439 -7.26 13.20 9.39
C SER A 439 -6.23 12.97 10.49
N LYS A 440 -6.54 12.13 11.48
CA LYS A 440 -5.62 11.76 12.57
C LYS A 440 -4.33 11.10 12.04
N SER A 441 -4.47 10.24 11.03
CA SER A 441 -3.31 9.61 10.37
C SER A 441 -2.41 10.67 9.69
N ASN A 442 -3.02 11.67 9.04
CA ASN A 442 -2.31 12.75 8.36
C ASN A 442 -1.67 13.78 9.30
N GLU A 443 -2.28 14.07 10.45
CA GLU A 443 -1.77 15.04 11.43
C GLU A 443 -0.32 14.73 11.85
N ASN A 444 -0.02 13.44 12.09
CA ASN A 444 1.32 13.01 12.51
C ASN A 444 2.37 13.27 11.42
N ILE A 445 2.04 12.97 10.16
CA ILE A 445 2.95 13.17 9.02
C ILE A 445 2.99 14.61 8.52
N ASP A 446 2.04 15.48 8.88
CA ASP A 446 2.05 16.89 8.49
C ASP A 446 3.22 17.66 9.11
N SER A 447 3.61 17.30 10.34
CA SER A 447 4.85 17.82 10.95
C SER A 447 6.07 17.47 10.09
N ILE A 448 6.15 16.23 9.61
CA ILE A 448 7.24 15.74 8.74
C ILE A 448 7.21 16.45 7.39
N LYS A 449 6.04 16.59 6.75
CA LYS A 449 5.88 17.31 5.47
C LYS A 449 6.40 18.74 5.58
N LYS A 450 6.08 19.45 6.68
CA LYS A 450 6.59 20.81 6.95
C LYS A 450 8.11 20.82 7.10
N MET A 451 8.64 19.91 7.92
CA MET A 451 10.07 19.77 8.17
C MET A 451 10.88 19.56 6.87
N VAL A 452 10.40 18.69 5.97
CA VAL A 452 11.14 18.33 4.74
C VAL A 452 10.74 19.14 3.51
N LYS A 453 9.85 20.13 3.63
CA LYS A 453 9.33 20.88 2.48
C LYS A 453 10.45 21.51 1.65
N ASN A 454 11.37 22.19 2.33
CA ASN A 454 12.40 23.02 1.70
C ASN A 454 13.77 22.33 1.57
N ILE A 455 13.91 21.08 2.00
CA ILE A 455 15.17 20.36 1.80
C ILE A 455 15.32 19.95 0.33
N SER A 456 16.53 20.12 -0.20
CA SER A 456 16.94 19.51 -1.46
C SER A 456 17.11 18.00 -1.22
N TRP A 457 16.16 17.20 -1.71
CA TRP A 457 16.20 15.74 -1.58
C TRP A 457 16.66 15.09 -2.86
#